data_AF-A0A957RXT2-F1
#
_entry.id   AF-A0A957RXT2-F1
#
_cell.length_a   1.000
_cell.length_b   1.000
_cell.length_c   1.000
_cell.angle_alpha   90.00
_cell.angle_beta   90.00
_cell.angle_gamma   90.00
#
_symmetry.space_group_name_H-M   'P 1'
#
loop_
_entity.id
_entity.type
_entity.pdbx_description
1 polymer ?
#
loop_
_entity_poly.entity_id
_entity_poly.type
_entity_poly.pdbx_seq_one_letter_code
_entity_poly.pdbx_strand_id
1 'polypeptide(L)'
;MPVYALAMGAAIFAMWALFLATGQVPELAAEPLRTFGHLAAEFLTGAILISGGAGLLLRRAWGMAVALTGFGMLLYALGQAIGYWLVTGEVAF
;
A
#
# COMPACT_ATOMS: atom_id res chain seq x y z
N MET A 1 -0.12 11.96 13.54
CA MET A 1 0.05 11.09 12.37
C MET A 1 -1.08 11.08 11.33
N PRO A 2 -2.15 11.92 11.35
CA PRO A 2 -3.21 11.80 10.34
C PRO A 2 -2.73 12.20 8.92
N VAL A 3 -1.91 13.25 8.83
CA VAL A 3 -1.32 13.70 7.55
C VAL A 3 -0.43 12.63 6.94
N TYR A 4 0.38 11.95 7.76
CA TYR A 4 1.24 10.86 7.29
C TYR A 4 0.42 9.67 6.76
N ALA A 5 -0.65 9.27 7.44
CA ALA A 5 -1.54 8.20 6.95
C ALA A 5 -2.17 8.56 5.59
N LEU A 6 -2.68 9.79 5.45
CA LEU A 6 -3.24 10.28 4.18
C LEU A 6 -2.19 10.31 3.06
N ALA A 7 -1.00 10.83 3.35
CA ALA A 7 0.09 10.92 2.39
C ALA A 7 0.55 9.54 1.90
N MET A 8 0.75 8.58 2.82
CA MET A 8 1.15 7.22 2.46
C MET A 8 0.06 6.47 1.69
N GLY A 9 -1.21 6.59 2.09
CA GLY A 9 -2.30 5.99 1.34
C GLY A 9 -2.40 6.55 -0.08
N ALA A 10 -2.30 7.88 -0.24
CA ALA A 10 -2.29 8.51 -1.56
C ALA A 10 -1.06 8.09 -2.40
N ALA A 11 0.11 7.98 -1.77
CA ALA A 11 1.34 7.54 -2.44
C ALA A 11 1.21 6.11 -2.98
N ILE A 12 0.61 5.18 -2.23
CA ILE A 12 0.36 3.80 -2.71
C ILE A 12 -0.51 3.82 -3.97
N PHE A 13 -1.62 4.56 -3.95
CA PHE A 13 -2.49 4.68 -5.12
C PHE A 13 -1.76 5.29 -6.32
N ALA A 14 -1.02 6.37 -6.11
CA ALA A 14 -0.27 7.04 -7.16
C ALA A 14 0.82 6.15 -7.77
N MET A 15 1.59 5.45 -6.93
CA MET A 15 2.65 4.54 -7.36
C MET A 15 2.10 3.40 -8.24
N TRP A 16 1.06 2.69 -7.77
CA TRP A 16 0.49 1.61 -8.57
C TRP A 16 -0.20 2.09 -9.83
N ALA A 17 -0.88 3.24 -9.79
CA ALA A 17 -1.45 3.83 -11.00
C ALA A 17 -0.36 4.11 -12.05
N LEU A 18 0.79 4.63 -11.64
CA LEU A 18 1.94 4.84 -12.53
C LEU A 18 2.48 3.51 -13.08
N PHE A 19 2.77 2.53 -12.23
CA PHE A 19 3.34 1.24 -12.68
C PHE A 19 2.41 0.48 -13.63
N LEU A 20 1.10 0.51 -13.36
CA LEU A 20 0.11 -0.10 -14.24
C LEU A 20 0.00 0.64 -15.58
N ALA A 21 0.02 1.98 -15.56
CA ALA A 21 -0.06 2.79 -16.77
C ALA A 21 1.20 2.69 -17.65
N THR A 22 2.38 2.48 -17.06
CA THR A 22 3.65 2.33 -17.77
C THR A 22 3.96 0.88 -18.16
N GLY A 23 3.12 -0.08 -17.77
CA GLY A 23 3.35 -1.51 -18.03
C GLY A 23 4.56 -2.08 -17.26
N GLN A 24 4.95 -1.46 -16.14
CA GLN A 24 6.07 -1.87 -15.29
C GLN A 24 5.74 -3.02 -14.33
N VAL A 25 4.67 -3.77 -14.62
CA VAL A 25 4.23 -4.91 -13.81
C VAL A 25 4.12 -6.15 -14.72
N PRO A 26 5.26 -6.72 -15.16
CA PRO A 26 5.27 -7.89 -16.05
C PRO A 26 4.58 -9.13 -15.44
N GLU A 27 4.51 -9.22 -14.11
CA GLU A 27 3.89 -10.32 -13.37
C GLU A 27 2.37 -10.39 -13.56
N LEU A 28 1.72 -9.33 -14.06
CA LEU A 28 0.30 -9.38 -14.45
C LEU A 28 0.06 -10.38 -15.60
N ALA A 29 1.02 -10.57 -16.50
CA ALA A 29 0.92 -11.55 -17.58
C ALA A 29 1.35 -12.96 -17.15
N ALA A 30 2.41 -13.06 -16.32
CA ALA A 30 2.97 -14.34 -15.91
C ALA A 30 2.15 -15.04 -14.81
N GLU A 31 1.75 -14.29 -13.78
CA GLU A 31 1.06 -14.82 -12.60
C GLU A 31 -0.12 -13.91 -12.17
N PRO A 32 -1.17 -13.77 -13.00
CA PRO A 32 -2.22 -12.76 -12.82
C PRO A 32 -2.91 -12.84 -11.46
N LEU A 33 -3.28 -14.03 -10.98
CA LEU A 33 -4.00 -14.19 -9.72
C LEU A 33 -3.17 -13.75 -8.51
N ARG A 34 -1.87 -14.07 -8.49
CA ARG A 34 -0.96 -13.66 -7.41
C ARG A 34 -0.81 -12.14 -7.41
N THR A 35 -0.61 -11.56 -8.58
CA THR A 35 -0.42 -10.11 -8.76
C THR A 35 -1.68 -9.33 -8.41
N PHE A 36 -2.87 -9.80 -8.82
CA PHE A 36 -4.13 -9.19 -8.42
C PHE A 36 -4.36 -9.25 -6.90
N GLY A 37 -4.03 -10.37 -6.26
CA GLY A 37 -4.10 -10.49 -4.80
C GLY A 37 -3.18 -9.49 -4.09
N HIS A 38 -1.94 -9.33 -4.58
CA HIS A 38 -0.99 -8.35 -4.06
C HIS A 38 -1.49 -6.91 -4.24
N LEU A 39 -1.93 -6.54 -5.46
CA LEU A 39 -2.52 -5.23 -5.75
C LEU A 39 -3.73 -4.92 -4.86
N ALA A 40 -4.62 -5.90 -4.67
CA ALA A 40 -5.79 -5.75 -3.82
C ALA A 40 -5.40 -5.46 -2.37
N ALA A 41 -4.38 -6.14 -1.84
CA ALA A 41 -3.86 -5.90 -0.50
C ALA A 41 -3.24 -4.49 -0.36
N GLU A 42 -2.50 -4.03 -1.36
CA GLU A 42 -1.89 -2.69 -1.38
C GLU A 42 -2.96 -1.58 -1.46
N PHE A 43 -3.92 -1.70 -2.38
CA PHE A 43 -5.03 -0.74 -2.48
C PHE A 43 -5.91 -0.73 -1.22
N LEU A 44 -6.16 -1.89 -0.61
CA LEU A 44 -6.86 -1.96 0.67
C LEU A 44 -6.06 -1.25 1.77
N THR A 45 -4.74 -1.44 1.82
CA THR A 45 -3.85 -0.73 2.75
C THR A 45 -3.98 0.78 2.59
N GLY A 46 -3.90 1.27 1.35
CA GLY A 46 -4.05 2.70 1.03
C GLY A 46 -5.43 3.24 1.45
N ALA A 47 -6.51 2.51 1.16
CA ALA A 47 -7.87 2.91 1.50
C ALA A 47 -8.08 2.99 3.02
N ILE A 48 -7.55 2.03 3.79
CA ILE A 48 -7.63 2.01 5.25
C ILE A 48 -6.80 3.15 5.85
N LEU A 49 -5.60 3.43 5.33
CA LEU A 49 -4.79 4.57 5.77
C LEU A 49 -5.48 5.91 5.50
N ILE A 50 -6.07 6.09 4.32
CA ILE A 50 -6.82 7.31 3.98
C ILE A 50 -8.02 7.47 4.90
N SER A 51 -8.79 6.40 5.08
CA SER A 51 -9.98 6.39 5.95
C SER A 51 -9.61 6.71 7.40
N GLY A 52 -8.59 6.04 7.94
CA GLY A 52 -8.10 6.26 9.30
C GLY A 52 -7.54 7.67 9.50
N GLY A 53 -6.74 8.17 8.55
CA GLY A 53 -6.24 9.55 8.54
C GLY A 53 -7.35 10.59 8.52
N ALA A 54 -8.37 10.40 7.66
CA ALA A 54 -9.56 11.26 7.60
C ALA A 54 -10.37 11.19 8.90
N GLY A 55 -10.58 9.99 9.46
CA GLY A 55 -11.27 9.79 10.74
C GLY A 55 -10.58 10.51 11.89
N LEU A 56 -9.24 10.49 11.94
CA LEU A 56 -8.44 11.22 12.91
C LEU A 56 -8.55 12.74 12.74
N LEU A 57 -8.50 13.27 11.51
CA LEU A 57 -8.71 14.71 11.25
C LEU A 57 -10.10 15.17 11.68
N LEU A 58 -11.12 14.36 11.40
CA LEU A 58 -12.51 14.63 11.74
C LEU A 58 -12.86 14.28 13.20
N ARG A 59 -11.86 13.95 14.04
CA ARG A 59 -12.00 13.60 15.46
C ARG A 59 -13.04 12.49 15.72
N ARG A 60 -13.13 11.51 14.83
CA ARG A 60 -14.05 10.37 14.96
C ARG A 60 -13.42 9.27 15.82
N ALA A 61 -14.21 8.67 16.70
CA ALA A 61 -13.76 7.63 17.63
C ALA A 61 -13.14 6.41 16.93
N TRP A 62 -13.63 6.07 15.72
CA TRP A 62 -13.11 4.96 14.92
C TRP A 62 -11.77 5.27 14.23
N GLY A 63 -11.38 6.56 14.12
CA GLY A 63 -10.21 6.99 13.34
C GLY A 63 -8.90 6.35 13.82
N MET A 64 -8.73 6.24 15.15
CA MET A 64 -7.53 5.63 15.73
C MET A 64 -7.41 4.14 15.39
N ALA A 65 -8.49 3.37 15.58
CA ALA A 65 -8.49 1.95 15.30
C ALA A 65 -8.18 1.66 13.82
N VAL A 66 -8.84 2.37 12.91
CA VAL A 66 -8.64 2.22 11.46
C VAL A 66 -7.23 2.65 11.05
N ALA A 67 -6.70 3.75 11.61
CA ALA A 67 -5.33 4.20 11.32
C ALA A 67 -4.28 3.18 11.79
N LEU A 68 -4.44 2.59 12.98
CA LEU A 68 -3.53 1.56 13.50
C LEU A 68 -3.55 0.31 12.63
N THR A 69 -4.73 -0.14 12.19
CA THR A 69 -4.85 -1.24 11.22
C THR A 69 -4.10 -0.90 9.93
N GLY A 70 -4.30 0.30 9.37
CA GLY A 70 -3.60 0.74 8.16
C GLY A 70 -2.09 0.77 8.31
N PHE A 71 -1.56 1.25 9.44
CA PHE A 71 -0.13 1.24 9.70
C PHE A 71 0.45 -0.18 9.86
N GLY A 72 -0.30 -1.10 10.48
CA GLY A 72 0.09 -2.51 10.52
C GLY A 72 0.16 -3.14 9.13
N MET A 73 -0.83 -2.85 8.28
CA MET A 73 -0.83 -3.31 6.88
C MET A 73 0.34 -2.69 6.08
N LEU A 74 0.63 -1.41 6.28
CA LEU A 74 1.77 -0.72 5.64
C LEU A 74 3.11 -1.36 6.04
N LEU A 75 3.29 -1.69 7.33
CA LEU A 75 4.49 -2.36 7.80
C LEU A 75 4.64 -3.75 7.18
N TYR A 76 3.55 -4.50 7.06
CA TYR A 76 3.55 -5.79 6.38
C TYR A 76 3.90 -5.64 4.89
N ALA A 77 3.33 -4.66 4.19
CA ALA A 77 3.64 -4.37 2.79
C ALA A 77 5.14 -4.04 2.59
N LEU A 78 5.71 -3.21 3.47
CA LEU A 78 7.15 -2.94 3.46
C LEU A 78 7.99 -4.21 3.61
N GLY A 79 7.61 -5.10 4.53
CA GLY A 79 8.27 -6.40 4.70
C GLY A 79 8.19 -7.27 3.45
N GLN A 80 7.03 -7.30 2.78
CA GLN A 80 6.87 -8.03 1.53
C GLN A 80 7.72 -7.44 0.39
N ALA A 81 7.78 -6.11 0.28
CA ALA A 81 8.59 -5.42 -0.72
C ALA A 81 10.08 -5.76 -0.56
N ILE A 82 10.60 -5.73 0.67
CA ILE A 82 11.99 -6.14 0.95
C ILE A 82 12.23 -7.59 0.49
N GLY A 83 11.31 -8.50 0.82
CA GLY A 83 11.40 -9.90 0.41
C GLY A 83 11.43 -10.08 -1.11
N TYR A 84 10.60 -9.34 -1.84
CA TYR A 84 10.59 -9.35 -3.32
C TYR A 84 11.95 -8.93 -3.88
N TRP A 85 12.49 -7.79 -3.45
CA TRP A 85 13.77 -7.26 -3.93
C TRP A 85 14.96 -8.17 -3.62
N LEU A 86 14.94 -8.86 -2.48
CA LEU A 86 15.96 -9.85 -2.13
C LEU A 86 15.94 -11.07 -3.06
N VAL A 87 14.76 -11.49 -3.51
CA VAL A 87 14.62 -12.65 -4.41
C VAL A 87 14.98 -12.29 -5.86
N THR A 88 14.60 -11.10 -6.32
CA THR A 88 14.93 -10.64 -7.68
C THR A 88 16.41 -10.25 -7.84
N GLY A 89 17.13 -10.05 -6.73
CA GLY A 89 18.54 -9.64 -6.74
C GLY A 89 18.74 -8.18 -7.12
N GLU A 90 17.65 -7.44 -7.37
CA GLU A 90 17.63 -6.00 -7.59
C GLU A 90 17.66 -5.29 -6.24
N VAL A 91 18.78 -5.40 -5.52
CA VAL A 91 19.05 -4.54 -4.36
C VAL A 91 19.28 -3.12 -4.88
N ALA A 92 18.19 -2.34 -4.94
CA ALA A 92 18.22 -0.94 -5.34
C ALA A 92 19.15 -0.14 -4.41
N PHE A 93 20.36 0.15 -4.90
CA PHE A 93 21.22 1.23 -4.46
C PHE A 93 21.63 2.05 -5.69
#